data_AF-A0A3Q9BL49-F1
#
_entry.id   AF-A0A3Q9BL49-F1
#
_cell.length_a   1.000
_cell.length_b   1.000
_cell.length_c   1.000
_cell.angle_alpha   90.00
_cell.angle_beta   90.00
_cell.angle_gamma   90.00
#
_symmetry.space_group_name_H-M   'P 1'
#
loop_
_entity.id
_entity.type
_entity.pdbx_description
1 polymer ?
#
loop_
_entity_poly.entity_id
_entity_poly.type
_entity_poly.pdbx_seq_one_letter_code
_entity_poly.pdbx_strand_id
1 'polypeptide(L)'
;MSKLIFTSEQIRVLRRNPYVKNVSEKSITYSDEFKRHFVSESLDSKTAKQIFIEAGFDPEMLGESRIKAFAKKWRKRYRDNGVLALKDTRQNRSGRPRKTERTPEQQIEKLQAKISLLEQENELLKKSEWSERRLENSEKTSETFARIHRMKTDGSYTGTIMDACVFCNSFVHKIAKKSTQFCHPIFPLF
;
A
#
# COMPACT_ATOMS: atom_id res chain seq x y z
N MET A 1 32.52 8.68 -15.05
CA MET A 1 31.74 7.75 -15.91
C MET A 1 32.55 6.49 -16.10
N SER A 2 31.96 5.30 -15.99
CA SER A 2 32.70 4.06 -16.25
C SER A 2 33.10 3.98 -17.72
N LYS A 3 34.35 3.60 -18.01
CA LYS A 3 34.81 3.33 -19.39
C LYS A 3 34.35 1.97 -19.94
N LEU A 4 33.68 1.16 -19.11
CA LEU A 4 33.19 -0.18 -19.46
C LEU A 4 32.13 -0.11 -20.56
N ILE A 5 32.29 -0.95 -21.58
CA ILE A 5 31.35 -1.16 -22.69
C ILE A 5 30.87 -2.60 -22.61
N PHE A 6 29.57 -2.81 -22.76
CA PHE A 6 28.99 -4.15 -22.73
C PHE A 6 29.13 -4.87 -24.06
N THR A 7 29.44 -6.16 -23.99
CA THR A 7 29.41 -7.06 -25.15
C THR A 7 27.97 -7.42 -25.53
N SER A 8 27.78 -7.95 -26.74
CA SER A 8 26.46 -8.41 -27.20
C SER A 8 25.84 -9.46 -26.27
N GLU A 9 26.64 -10.37 -25.73
CA GLU A 9 26.14 -11.39 -24.79
C GLU A 9 25.75 -10.79 -23.44
N GLN A 10 26.56 -9.87 -22.91
CA GLN A 10 26.23 -9.12 -21.71
C GLN A 10 24.91 -8.35 -21.87
N ILE A 11 24.68 -7.72 -23.03
CA ILE A 11 23.43 -7.03 -23.34
C ILE A 11 22.25 -8.01 -23.33
N ARG A 12 22.41 -9.21 -23.91
CA ARG A 12 21.35 -10.24 -23.91
C ARG A 12 21.00 -10.71 -22.51
N VAL A 13 21.99 -10.93 -21.64
CA VAL A 13 21.77 -11.30 -20.24
C VAL A 13 21.03 -10.19 -19.50
N LEU A 14 21.48 -8.94 -19.59
CA LEU A 14 20.83 -7.81 -18.92
C LEU A 14 19.40 -7.58 -19.41
N ARG A 15 19.10 -7.80 -20.69
CA ARG A 15 17.75 -7.65 -21.24
C ARG A 15 16.74 -8.66 -20.68
N ARG A 16 17.19 -9.80 -20.14
CA ARG A 16 16.30 -10.78 -19.52
C ARG A 16 15.87 -10.39 -18.10
N ASN A 17 16.58 -9.46 -17.46
CA ASN A 17 16.29 -9.05 -16.10
C ASN A 17 15.06 -8.10 -16.08
N PRO A 18 14.01 -8.37 -15.27
CA PRO A 18 12.80 -7.54 -15.21
C PRO A 18 13.05 -6.10 -14.75
N TYR A 19 14.13 -5.86 -14.02
CA TYR A 19 14.52 -4.54 -13.54
C TYR A 19 15.22 -3.66 -14.59
N VAL A 20 15.38 -4.19 -15.81
CA VAL A 20 15.99 -3.50 -16.94
C VAL A 20 14.94 -3.12 -17.97
N LYS A 21 14.78 -1.82 -18.20
CA LYS A 21 13.87 -1.29 -19.22
C LYS A 21 14.52 -1.25 -20.61
N ASN A 22 15.80 -0.88 -20.69
CA ASN A 22 16.54 -0.87 -21.94
C ASN A 22 18.05 -0.98 -21.68
N VAL A 23 18.79 -1.58 -22.61
CA VAL A 23 20.25 -1.71 -22.56
C VAL A 23 20.85 -1.34 -23.90
N SER A 24 21.88 -0.50 -23.83
CA SER A 24 22.82 -0.18 -24.89
C SER A 24 24.23 -0.56 -24.44
N GLU A 25 25.18 -0.59 -25.37
CA GLU A 25 26.59 -0.89 -25.09
C GLU A 25 27.17 -0.05 -23.95
N LYS A 26 26.76 1.22 -23.83
CA LYS A 26 27.32 2.17 -22.86
C LYS A 26 26.42 2.47 -21.67
N SER A 27 25.14 2.12 -21.74
CA SER A 27 24.17 2.56 -20.72
C SER A 27 23.04 1.56 -20.48
N ILE A 28 22.59 1.51 -19.23
CA ILE A 28 21.41 0.75 -18.78
C ILE A 28 20.36 1.74 -18.34
N THR A 29 19.14 1.54 -18.82
CA THR A 29 17.94 2.20 -18.31
C THR A 29 17.23 1.23 -17.39
N TYR A 30 17.25 1.53 -16.09
CA TYR A 30 16.54 0.75 -15.08
C TYR A 30 15.05 1.06 -15.04
N SER A 31 14.24 0.07 -14.68
CA SER A 31 12.81 0.23 -14.50
C SER A 31 12.49 1.15 -13.32
N ASP A 32 11.27 1.71 -13.30
CA ASP A 32 10.81 2.53 -12.17
C ASP A 32 10.59 1.71 -10.91
N GLU A 33 10.23 0.44 -11.09
CA GLU A 33 10.09 -0.54 -10.03
C GLU A 33 11.43 -0.81 -9.33
N PHE A 34 12.50 -1.04 -10.09
CA PHE A 34 13.82 -1.25 -9.50
C PHE A 34 14.31 -0.05 -8.69
N LYS A 35 14.04 1.18 -9.17
CA LYS A 35 14.43 2.40 -8.44
C LYS A 35 13.70 2.50 -7.10
N ARG A 36 12.41 2.11 -7.06
CA ARG A 36 11.61 2.07 -5.83
C ARG A 36 12.13 0.99 -4.88
N HIS A 37 12.31 -0.23 -5.38
CA HIS A 37 12.87 -1.35 -4.62
C HIS A 37 14.24 -0.98 -4.03
N PHE A 38 15.15 -0.45 -4.86
CA PHE A 38 16.48 -0.03 -4.42
C PHE A 38 16.45 1.00 -3.28
N VAL A 39 15.56 1.97 -3.35
CA VAL A 39 15.44 2.99 -2.29
C VAL A 39 14.90 2.36 -1.01
N SER A 40 13.87 1.51 -1.10
CA SER A 40 13.30 0.79 0.05
C SER A 40 14.38 0.00 0.79
N GLU A 41 15.04 -0.91 0.08
CA GLU A 41 16.10 -1.77 0.65
C GLU A 41 17.30 -0.96 1.16
N SER A 42 17.58 0.18 0.54
CA SER A 42 18.65 1.07 0.99
C SER A 42 18.29 1.83 2.27
N LEU A 43 17.02 2.01 2.60
CA LEU A 43 16.58 2.55 3.89
C LEU A 43 16.71 1.47 4.97
N ASP A 44 16.52 0.21 4.61
CA ASP A 44 16.75 -0.98 5.46
C ASP A 44 18.24 -1.32 5.64
N SER A 45 19.13 -0.33 5.42
CA SER A 45 20.58 -0.41 5.61
C SER A 45 21.32 -1.45 4.74
N LYS A 46 20.70 -2.02 3.69
CA LYS A 46 21.40 -2.89 2.76
C LYS A 46 22.40 -2.11 1.90
N THR A 47 23.52 -2.76 1.59
CA THR A 47 24.54 -2.17 0.70
C THR A 47 24.07 -2.20 -0.75
N ALA A 48 24.51 -1.21 -1.55
CA ALA A 48 24.11 -1.14 -2.95
C ALA A 48 24.54 -2.37 -3.75
N LYS A 49 25.72 -2.95 -3.45
CA LYS A 49 26.18 -4.19 -4.11
C LYS A 49 25.21 -5.34 -3.82
N GLN A 50 24.81 -5.51 -2.56
CA GLN A 50 23.88 -6.56 -2.14
C GLN A 50 22.52 -6.45 -2.86
N ILE A 51 21.94 -5.26 -2.92
CA ILE A 51 20.65 -5.04 -3.59
C ILE A 51 20.74 -5.39 -5.09
N PHE A 52 21.85 -5.08 -5.75
CA PHE A 52 22.04 -5.45 -7.15
C PHE A 52 22.16 -6.96 -7.35
N ILE A 53 22.86 -7.67 -6.45
CA ILE A 53 22.96 -9.14 -6.48
C ILE A 53 21.58 -9.78 -6.28
N GLU A 54 20.84 -9.35 -5.25
CA GLU A 54 19.48 -9.83 -4.95
C GLU A 54 18.52 -9.58 -6.11
N ALA A 55 18.69 -8.46 -6.82
CA ALA A 55 17.94 -8.12 -8.02
C ALA A 55 18.41 -8.84 -9.30
N GLY A 56 19.32 -9.82 -9.20
CA GLY A 56 19.78 -10.62 -10.33
C GLY A 56 20.75 -9.89 -11.27
N PHE A 57 21.51 -8.92 -10.78
CA PHE A 57 22.61 -8.30 -11.50
C PHE A 57 23.96 -8.87 -11.05
N ASP A 58 24.87 -9.05 -11.99
CA ASP A 58 26.28 -9.34 -11.73
C ASP A 58 27.04 -8.01 -11.49
N PRO A 59 27.51 -7.72 -10.26
CA PRO A 59 28.18 -6.46 -9.95
C PRO A 59 29.54 -6.29 -10.65
N GLU A 60 30.23 -7.39 -10.92
CA GLU A 60 31.55 -7.44 -11.54
C GLU A 60 31.40 -7.12 -13.03
N MET A 61 30.36 -7.65 -13.66
CA MET A 61 29.95 -7.28 -15.02
C MET A 61 29.53 -5.81 -15.13
N LEU A 62 28.76 -5.28 -14.17
CA LEU A 62 28.30 -3.89 -14.20
C LEU A 62 29.43 -2.88 -13.88
N GLY A 63 30.35 -3.28 -13.01
CA GLY A 63 31.40 -2.44 -12.47
C GLY A 63 30.93 -1.56 -11.31
N GLU A 64 31.77 -1.47 -10.29
CA GLU A 64 31.50 -0.76 -9.04
C GLU A 64 31.14 0.72 -9.24
N SER A 65 31.78 1.39 -10.20
CA SER A 65 31.54 2.81 -10.50
C SER A 65 30.08 3.07 -10.91
N ARG A 66 29.46 2.16 -11.66
CA ARG A 66 28.06 2.31 -12.09
C ARG A 66 27.10 2.14 -10.92
N ILE A 67 27.34 1.15 -10.07
CA ILE A 67 26.54 0.88 -8.87
C ILE A 67 26.62 2.08 -7.91
N LYS A 68 27.83 2.57 -7.62
CA LYS A 68 28.04 3.76 -6.79
C LYS A 68 27.33 5.00 -7.35
N ALA A 69 27.44 5.25 -8.65
CA ALA A 69 26.80 6.39 -9.30
C ALA A 69 25.26 6.28 -9.27
N PHE A 70 24.72 5.08 -9.53
CA PHE A 70 23.29 4.81 -9.43
C PHE A 70 22.78 5.06 -8.00
N ALA A 71 23.46 4.48 -7.00
CA ALA A 71 23.11 4.63 -5.60
C ALA A 71 23.11 6.09 -5.16
N LYS A 72 24.19 6.84 -5.48
CA LYS A 72 24.29 8.27 -5.18
C LYS A 72 23.14 9.07 -5.82
N LYS A 73 22.84 8.80 -7.09
CA LYS A 73 21.79 9.50 -7.84
C LYS A 73 20.41 9.27 -7.23
N TRP A 74 20.02 8.03 -6.99
CA TRP A 74 18.65 7.70 -6.57
C TRP A 74 18.41 7.96 -5.09
N ARG A 75 19.41 7.78 -4.22
CA ARG A 75 19.32 8.25 -2.83
C ARG A 75 19.12 9.76 -2.75
N LYS A 76 19.88 10.53 -3.56
CA LYS A 76 19.70 11.98 -3.62
C LYS A 76 18.31 12.36 -4.13
N ARG A 77 17.89 11.79 -5.27
CA ARG A 77 16.56 12.04 -5.85
C ARG A 77 15.42 11.77 -4.87
N TYR A 78 15.51 10.68 -4.13
CA TYR A 78 14.53 10.34 -3.10
C TYR A 78 14.53 11.34 -1.95
N ARG A 79 15.70 11.69 -1.40
CA ARG A 79 15.78 12.69 -0.32
C ARG A 79 15.20 14.03 -0.72
N ASP A 80 15.45 14.47 -1.95
CA ASP A 80 15.05 15.81 -2.39
C ASP A 80 13.55 15.90 -2.73
N ASN A 81 12.91 14.81 -3.18
CA ASN A 81 11.57 14.86 -3.79
C ASN A 81 10.68 13.62 -3.53
N GLY A 82 11.08 12.74 -2.61
CA GLY A 82 10.35 11.53 -2.23
C GLY A 82 10.18 10.49 -3.35
N VAL A 83 9.18 9.62 -3.18
CA VAL A 83 8.90 8.47 -4.05
C VAL A 83 8.52 8.90 -5.48
N LEU A 84 7.81 10.02 -5.64
CA LEU A 84 7.34 10.51 -6.95
C LEU A 84 8.50 10.78 -7.90
N ALA A 85 9.65 11.22 -7.39
CA ALA A 85 10.84 11.51 -8.19
C ALA A 85 11.60 10.26 -8.68
N LEU A 86 11.20 9.07 -8.25
CA LEU A 86 11.76 7.80 -8.74
C LEU A 86 11.14 7.37 -10.07
N LYS A 87 9.95 7.90 -10.42
CA LYS A 87 9.26 7.63 -11.69
C LYS A 87 9.95 8.32 -12.87
N ASP A 88 10.00 7.68 -14.04
CA ASP A 88 10.53 8.30 -15.25
C ASP A 88 9.57 9.37 -15.78
N THR A 89 9.92 10.64 -15.58
CA THR A 89 9.10 11.79 -15.99
C THR A 89 9.11 12.05 -17.49
N ARG A 90 9.95 11.35 -18.28
CA ARG A 90 10.03 11.58 -19.74
C ARG A 90 8.73 11.30 -20.46
N GLN A 91 7.91 10.37 -19.96
CA GLN A 91 6.60 10.02 -20.55
C GLN A 91 5.58 11.15 -20.40
N ASN A 92 5.68 11.93 -19.32
CA ASN A 92 4.70 12.97 -18.98
C ASN A 92 5.14 14.36 -19.42
N ARG A 93 6.27 14.49 -20.11
CA ARG A 93 6.71 15.79 -20.64
C ARG A 93 6.02 16.05 -21.97
N SER A 94 5.32 17.18 -22.03
CA SER A 94 4.66 17.70 -23.23
C SER A 94 5.69 18.28 -24.21
N GLY A 95 6.60 17.43 -24.71
CA GLY A 95 7.58 17.69 -25.77
C GLY A 95 7.93 19.15 -26.06
N ARG A 96 7.83 19.53 -27.34
CA ARG A 96 7.97 20.92 -27.77
C ARG A 96 6.65 21.66 -27.48
N PRO A 97 6.69 22.86 -26.86
CA PRO A 97 5.49 23.66 -26.69
C PRO A 97 4.81 23.95 -28.04
N ARG A 98 3.48 23.91 -28.05
CA ARG A 98 2.69 24.26 -29.23
C ARG A 98 2.84 25.76 -29.50
N LYS A 99 3.04 26.14 -30.77
CA LYS A 99 3.13 27.55 -31.18
C LYS A 99 1.76 28.25 -31.22
N THR A 100 0.69 27.48 -31.45
CA THR A 100 -0.69 27.97 -31.58
C THR A 100 -1.42 27.90 -30.25
N GLU A 101 -2.20 28.92 -29.94
CA GLU A 101 -3.08 29.00 -28.77
C GLU A 101 -4.24 28.00 -28.86
N ARG A 102 -4.79 27.62 -27.70
CA ARG A 102 -5.96 26.72 -27.62
C ARG A 102 -7.21 27.49 -27.99
N THR A 103 -8.16 26.83 -28.63
CA THR A 103 -9.49 27.43 -28.80
C THR A 103 -10.21 27.52 -27.45
N PRO A 104 -11.22 28.39 -27.31
CA PRO A 104 -12.00 28.53 -26.08
C PRO A 104 -12.61 27.19 -25.62
N GLU A 105 -13.11 26.38 -26.55
CA GLU A 105 -13.72 25.07 -26.25
C GLU A 105 -12.69 24.09 -25.65
N GLN A 106 -11.49 24.05 -26.22
CA GLN A 106 -10.38 23.22 -25.71
C GLN A 106 -9.88 23.70 -24.34
N GLN A 107 -9.98 24.99 -24.06
CA GLN A 107 -9.66 25.54 -22.73
C GLN A 107 -10.71 25.11 -21.71
N ILE A 108 -12.00 25.19 -22.07
CA ILE A 108 -13.11 24.75 -21.22
C ILE A 108 -12.98 23.26 -20.89
N GLU A 109 -12.75 22.41 -21.88
CA GLU A 109 -12.56 20.96 -21.68
C GLU A 109 -11.41 20.67 -20.70
N LYS A 110 -10.27 21.35 -20.87
CA LYS A 110 -9.12 21.22 -19.97
C LYS A 110 -9.45 21.67 -18.54
N LEU A 111 -10.19 22.76 -18.39
CA LEU A 111 -10.59 23.27 -17.08
C LEU A 111 -11.58 22.32 -16.40
N GLN A 112 -12.55 21.78 -17.13
CA GLN A 112 -13.49 20.78 -16.62
C GLN A 112 -12.77 19.52 -16.14
N ALA A 113 -11.83 19.00 -16.92
CA ALA A 113 -11.00 17.86 -16.51
C ALA A 113 -10.19 18.16 -15.23
N LYS A 114 -9.68 19.38 -15.10
CA LYS A 114 -8.95 19.82 -13.89
C LYS A 114 -9.87 19.91 -12.67
N ILE A 115 -11.07 20.47 -12.82
CA ILE A 115 -12.06 20.56 -11.75
C ILE A 115 -12.43 19.16 -11.27
N SER A 116 -12.74 18.25 -12.20
CA SER A 116 -13.09 16.86 -11.86
C SER A 116 -11.97 16.14 -11.09
N LEU A 117 -10.70 16.34 -11.49
CA LEU A 117 -9.55 15.79 -10.76
C LEU A 117 -9.46 16.36 -9.34
N LEU A 118 -9.59 17.68 -9.19
CA LEU A 118 -9.51 18.36 -7.88
C LEU A 118 -10.66 17.94 -6.95
N GLU A 119 -11.86 17.71 -7.49
CA GLU A 119 -13.00 17.20 -6.73
C GLU A 119 -12.71 15.80 -6.18
N GLN A 120 -12.15 14.90 -7.00
CA GLN A 120 -11.76 13.56 -6.57
C GLN A 120 -10.65 13.60 -5.50
N GLU A 121 -9.63 14.45 -5.68
CA GLU A 121 -8.57 14.65 -4.68
C GLU A 121 -9.15 15.11 -3.34
N ASN A 122 -10.06 16.08 -3.35
CA ASN A 122 -10.75 16.56 -2.15
C ASN A 122 -11.61 15.49 -1.48
N GLU A 123 -12.28 14.64 -2.27
CA GLU A 123 -13.08 13.53 -1.72
C GLU A 123 -12.19 12.52 -0.98
N LEU A 124 -11.03 12.18 -1.57
CA LEU A 124 -10.05 11.28 -0.94
C LEU A 124 -9.48 11.88 0.34
N LEU A 125 -9.14 13.17 0.34
CA LEU A 125 -8.66 13.87 1.54
C LEU A 125 -9.71 13.84 2.67
N LYS A 126 -10.97 14.16 2.37
CA LYS A 126 -12.07 14.07 3.34
C LYS A 126 -12.22 12.66 3.93
N LYS A 127 -12.09 11.61 3.11
CA LYS A 127 -12.13 10.21 3.58
C LYS A 127 -10.95 9.88 4.49
N SER A 128 -9.75 10.38 4.18
CA SER A 128 -8.56 10.20 5.03
C SER A 128 -8.74 10.87 6.39
N GLU A 129 -9.12 12.15 6.41
CA GLU A 129 -9.38 12.91 7.64
C GLU A 129 -10.46 12.27 8.51
N TRP A 130 -11.51 11.71 7.89
CA TRP A 130 -12.56 11.02 8.62
C TRP A 130 -12.04 9.73 9.26
N SER A 131 -11.15 9.02 8.58
CA SER A 131 -10.53 7.80 9.10
C SER A 131 -9.58 8.10 10.26
N GLU A 132 -8.80 9.17 10.17
CA GLU A 132 -7.88 9.61 11.24
C GLU A 132 -8.65 10.03 12.51
N ARG A 133 -9.72 10.83 12.38
CA ARG A 133 -10.58 11.20 13.53
C ARG A 133 -11.23 9.98 14.21
N ARG A 134 -11.56 8.93 13.46
CA ARG A 134 -12.09 7.69 14.05
C ARG A 134 -11.04 6.95 14.88
N LEU A 135 -9.76 7.03 14.50
CA LEU A 135 -8.67 6.45 15.28
C LEU A 135 -8.44 7.25 16.56
N GLU A 136 -8.51 8.58 16.51
CA GLU A 136 -8.40 9.44 17.70
C GLU A 136 -9.55 9.22 18.71
N ASN A 137 -10.76 8.94 18.23
CA ASN A 137 -11.92 8.64 19.08
C ASN A 137 -12.04 7.15 19.50
N SER A 138 -11.15 6.28 19.04
CA SER A 138 -11.14 4.87 19.47
C SER A 138 -10.37 4.74 20.79
N GLU A 139 -10.94 4.03 21.78
CA GLU A 139 -10.23 3.71 23.03
C GLU A 139 -8.88 3.07 22.67
N LYS A 140 -7.78 3.52 23.30
CA LYS A 140 -6.47 2.96 23.02
C LYS A 140 -6.51 1.46 23.30
N THR A 141 -5.92 0.65 22.43
CA THR A 141 -5.87 -0.81 22.61
C THR A 141 -5.28 -1.16 23.97
N SER A 142 -4.26 -0.44 24.43
CA SER A 142 -3.66 -0.58 25.76
C SER A 142 -4.65 -0.31 26.91
N GLU A 143 -5.50 0.70 26.79
CA GLU A 143 -6.53 1.01 27.78
C GLU A 143 -7.63 -0.05 27.79
N THR A 144 -8.00 -0.54 26.60
CA THR A 144 -8.94 -1.67 26.43
C THR A 144 -8.39 -2.94 27.09
N PHE A 145 -7.12 -3.29 26.84
CA PHE A 145 -6.45 -4.43 27.48
C PHE A 145 -6.35 -4.27 29.00
N ALA A 146 -6.00 -3.09 29.50
CA ALA A 146 -5.94 -2.81 30.93
C ALA A 146 -7.33 -2.91 31.60
N ARG A 147 -8.39 -2.48 30.91
CA ARG A 147 -9.77 -2.64 31.36
C ARG A 147 -10.18 -4.11 31.44
N ILE A 148 -9.90 -4.89 30.39
CA ILE A 148 -10.15 -6.35 30.37
C ILE A 148 -9.38 -7.05 31.50
N HIS A 149 -8.11 -6.67 31.72
CA HIS A 149 -7.30 -7.26 32.78
C HIS A 149 -7.86 -6.96 34.17
N ARG A 150 -8.26 -5.70 34.44
CA ARG A 150 -8.95 -5.33 35.69
C ARG A 150 -10.24 -6.12 35.91
N MET A 151 -11.06 -6.28 34.87
CA MET A 151 -12.29 -7.08 34.95
C MET A 151 -12.03 -8.55 35.30
N LYS A 152 -10.86 -9.10 34.90
CA LYS A 152 -10.43 -10.46 35.29
C LYS A 152 -9.90 -10.52 36.72
N THR A 153 -9.11 -9.55 37.17
CA THR A 153 -8.51 -9.54 38.51
C THR A 153 -9.54 -9.24 39.60
N ASP A 154 -10.49 -8.35 39.31
CA ASP A 154 -11.47 -7.87 40.28
C ASP A 154 -12.65 -8.85 40.42
N GLY A 155 -12.61 -10.00 39.73
CA GLY A 155 -13.64 -11.05 39.79
C GLY A 155 -15.00 -10.65 39.20
N SER A 156 -15.14 -9.43 38.67
CA SER A 156 -16.39 -8.85 38.15
C SER A 156 -17.02 -9.65 37.01
N TYR A 157 -16.23 -10.46 36.29
CA TYR A 157 -16.72 -11.31 35.21
C TYR A 157 -17.65 -12.44 35.68
N THR A 158 -17.52 -12.86 36.95
CA THR A 158 -18.31 -13.98 37.51
C THR A 158 -19.78 -13.61 37.67
N GLY A 159 -20.09 -12.38 38.10
CA GLY A 159 -21.46 -11.87 38.21
C GLY A 159 -22.12 -11.71 36.84
N THR A 160 -21.44 -11.04 35.90
CA THR A 160 -22.04 -10.73 34.58
C THR A 160 -22.27 -11.98 33.72
N ILE A 161 -21.40 -13.00 33.80
CA ILE A 161 -21.63 -14.28 33.12
C ILE A 161 -22.72 -15.09 33.83
N MET A 162 -22.72 -15.16 35.16
CA MET A 162 -23.78 -15.88 35.87
C MET A 162 -25.14 -15.23 35.64
N ASP A 163 -25.23 -13.91 35.65
CA ASP A 163 -26.47 -13.18 35.35
C ASP A 163 -26.95 -13.41 33.91
N ALA A 164 -26.04 -13.40 32.93
CA ALA A 164 -26.37 -13.73 31.55
C ALA A 164 -26.81 -15.20 31.37
N CYS A 165 -26.20 -16.12 32.13
CA CYS A 165 -26.52 -17.55 32.10
C CYS A 165 -27.87 -17.84 32.79
N VAL A 166 -28.16 -17.17 33.90
CA VAL A 166 -29.46 -17.20 34.59
C VAL A 166 -30.55 -16.62 33.69
N PHE A 167 -30.27 -15.51 33.00
CA PHE A 167 -31.21 -14.91 32.05
C PHE A 167 -31.51 -15.85 30.88
N CYS A 168 -30.49 -16.46 30.27
CA CYS A 168 -30.65 -17.47 29.22
C CYS A 168 -31.45 -18.69 29.70
N ASN A 169 -31.14 -19.25 30.87
CA ASN A 169 -31.88 -20.40 31.41
C ASN A 169 -33.35 -20.08 31.71
N SER A 170 -33.64 -18.88 32.20
CA SER A 170 -35.02 -18.43 32.41
C SER A 170 -35.79 -18.33 31.10
N PHE A 171 -35.12 -17.89 30.02
CA PHE A 171 -35.72 -17.70 28.70
C PHE A 171 -36.01 -19.06 28.04
N VAL A 172 -35.08 -20.01 28.14
CA VAL A 172 -35.26 -21.40 27.66
C VAL A 172 -36.42 -22.10 28.38
N HIS A 173 -36.55 -21.95 29.70
CA HIS A 173 -37.69 -22.48 30.46
C HIS A 173 -39.03 -21.84 30.06
N LYS A 174 -39.04 -20.54 29.76
CA LYS A 174 -40.24 -19.82 29.32
C LYS A 174 -40.71 -20.29 27.93
N ILE A 175 -39.77 -20.57 27.03
CA ILE A 175 -40.06 -21.12 25.70
C ILE A 175 -40.58 -22.57 25.82
N ALA A 176 -39.96 -23.40 26.68
CA ALA A 176 -40.39 -24.79 26.90
C ALA A 176 -41.82 -24.89 27.46
N LYS A 177 -42.18 -24.04 28.44
CA LYS A 177 -43.56 -23.95 28.98
C LYS A 177 -44.58 -23.44 27.96
N LYS A 178 -44.19 -22.57 27.03
CA LYS A 178 -45.08 -22.14 25.93
C LYS A 178 -45.32 -23.25 24.90
N SER A 179 -44.34 -24.12 24.64
CA SER A 179 -44.49 -25.21 23.67
C SER A 179 -45.43 -26.33 24.15
N THR A 180 -45.49 -26.58 25.46
CA THR A 180 -46.35 -27.62 26.06
C THR A 180 -47.82 -27.21 26.17
N GLN A 181 -48.13 -25.92 26.09
CA GLN A 181 -49.51 -25.40 26.12
C GLN A 181 -50.16 -25.35 24.72
N PHE A 182 -49.38 -25.54 23.65
CA PHE A 182 -49.86 -25.52 22.25
C PHE A 182 -49.95 -26.90 21.59
N CYS A 183 -49.67 -27.99 22.31
CA CYS A 183 -49.87 -29.36 21.83
C CYS A 183 -51.13 -29.99 22.46
N HIS A 184 -52.32 -29.52 22.04
CA HIS A 184 -53.52 -30.35 22.11
C HIS A 184 -53.63 -31.19 20.83
N PRO A 185 -53.93 -32.50 20.92
CA PRO A 185 -53.92 -33.40 19.78
C PRO A 185 -55.16 -33.17 18.91
N ILE A 186 -54.96 -32.71 17.68
CA ILE A 186 -55.97 -32.77 16.62
C ILE A 186 -55.70 -34.06 15.84
N PHE A 187 -56.42 -35.12 16.20
CA PHE A 187 -56.65 -36.28 15.34
C PHE A 187 -58.17 -36.47 15.26
N PRO A 188 -58.72 -36.52 14.04
CA PRO A 188 -59.79 -37.47 13.77
C PRO A 188 -59.55 -38.18 12.44
N LEU A 189 -59.50 -39.51 12.46
CA LEU A 189 -59.94 -40.35 11.33
C LEU A 189 -60.46 -41.68 11.90
N PHE A 190 -61.74 -41.92 11.60
CA PHE A 190 -62.65 -43.03 11.92
C PHE A 190 -63.41 -42.98 13.24
#